data_AF-A0A923S8U4-F1
#
_entry.id   AF-A0A923S8U4-F1
#
_cell.length_a   1.000
_cell.length_b   1.000
_cell.length_c   1.000
_cell.angle_alpha   90.00
_cell.angle_beta   90.00
_cell.angle_gamma   90.00
#
_symmetry.space_group_name_H-M   'P 1'
#
loop_
_entity.id
_entity.type
_entity.pdbx_description
1 polymer ?
#
loop_
_entity_poly.entity_id
_entity_poly.type
_entity_poly.pdbx_seq_one_letter_code
_entity_poly.pdbx_strand_id
1 'polypeptide(L)'
;MKDLTKAELARRSGISEVYLHQVFAGRRNPSRDRLLCICVGLGITLDETQRMLTQGGYAQLYPRTRRDAIISYGVVHQLPLGEINDKLFAEQEKTLF
;
A
#
# COMPACT_ATOMS: atom_id res chain seq x y z
N MET A 1 -11.75 -7.55 17.22
CA MET A 1 -11.23 -7.27 15.87
C MET A 1 -11.66 -5.86 15.51
N LYS A 2 -10.76 -4.96 15.11
CA LYS A 2 -11.19 -3.64 14.65
C LYS A 2 -11.78 -3.84 13.26
N ASP A 3 -13.10 -3.77 13.15
CA ASP A 3 -13.80 -3.68 11.87
C ASP A 3 -13.34 -2.42 11.14
N LEU A 4 -12.28 -2.56 10.32
CA LEU A 4 -11.84 -1.50 9.44
C LEU A 4 -12.96 -1.30 8.41
N THR A 5 -13.75 -0.25 8.59
CA THR A 5 -14.82 0.08 7.65
C THR A 5 -14.22 0.41 6.29
N LYS A 6 -14.94 0.11 5.21
CA LYS A 6 -14.51 0.44 3.84
C LYS A 6 -14.17 1.93 3.69
N ALA A 7 -14.93 2.79 4.37
CA ALA A 7 -14.69 4.23 4.44
C ALA A 7 -13.36 4.59 5.11
N GLU A 8 -13.00 3.92 6.22
CA GLU A 8 -11.71 4.18 6.87
C GLU A 8 -10.55 3.65 6.03
N LEU A 9 -10.70 2.49 5.39
CA LEU A 9 -9.72 1.98 4.44
C LEU A 9 -9.52 2.95 3.27
N ALA A 10 -10.62 3.47 2.70
CA ALA A 10 -10.58 4.46 1.63
C ALA A 10 -9.82 5.73 2.04
N ARG A 11 -10.10 6.23 3.24
CA ARG A 11 -9.41 7.39 3.80
C ARG A 11 -7.91 7.13 4.00
N ARG A 12 -7.54 5.98 4.57
CA ARG A 12 -6.13 5.62 4.85
C ARG A 12 -5.31 5.34 3.60
N SER A 13 -5.93 4.74 2.59
CA SER A 13 -5.27 4.39 1.33
C SER A 13 -5.29 5.52 0.29
N GLY A 14 -6.03 6.61 0.53
CA GLY A 14 -6.22 7.69 -0.45
C GLY A 14 -6.97 7.21 -1.70
N ILE A 15 -7.80 6.17 -1.57
CA ILE A 15 -8.50 5.50 -2.67
C ILE A 15 -10.00 5.55 -2.40
N SER A 16 -10.81 5.85 -3.41
CA SER A 16 -12.27 5.84 -3.28
C SER A 16 -12.79 4.43 -2.94
N GLU A 17 -13.81 4.34 -2.08
CA GLU A 17 -14.48 3.08 -1.72
C GLU A 17 -14.95 2.30 -2.96
N VAL A 18 -15.41 3.01 -4.00
CA VAL A 18 -15.84 2.41 -5.27
C VAL A 18 -14.67 1.71 -5.96
N TYR A 19 -13.48 2.32 -5.96
CA TYR A 19 -12.29 1.74 -6.56
C TYR A 19 -11.80 0.53 -5.75
N LEU A 20 -11.76 0.63 -4.42
CA LEU A 20 -11.45 -0.52 -3.55
C LEU A 20 -12.40 -1.68 -3.83
N HIS A 21 -13.69 -1.42 -3.90
CA HIS A 21 -14.69 -2.45 -4.22
C HIS A 21 -14.44 -3.09 -5.60
N GLN A 22 -14.11 -2.30 -6.63
CA GLN A 22 -13.79 -2.84 -7.96
C GLN A 22 -12.52 -3.70 -7.95
N VAL A 23 -11.50 -3.32 -7.19
CA VAL A 23 -10.25 -4.08 -7.03
C VAL A 23 -10.53 -5.40 -6.30
N PHE A 24 -11.21 -5.37 -5.16
CA PHE A 24 -11.56 -6.58 -4.41
C PHE A 24 -12.50 -7.52 -5.18
N ALA A 25 -13.36 -6.96 -6.05
CA ALA A 25 -14.21 -7.74 -6.94
C ALA A 25 -13.47 -8.29 -8.18
N GLY A 26 -12.15 -8.06 -8.31
CA GLY A 26 -11.36 -8.48 -9.47
C GLY A 26 -11.73 -7.78 -10.78
N ARG A 27 -12.55 -6.71 -10.72
CA ARG A 27 -13.00 -5.96 -11.90
C ARG A 27 -11.97 -4.94 -12.37
N ARG A 28 -10.99 -4.61 -11.54
CA ARG A 28 -9.95 -3.63 -11.85
C ARG A 28 -8.60 -4.06 -11.29
N ASN A 29 -7.57 -3.95 -12.12
CA ASN A 29 -6.20 -4.21 -11.68
C ASN A 29 -5.59 -2.92 -11.11
N PRO A 30 -5.25 -2.86 -9.81
CA PRO A 30 -4.54 -1.73 -9.23
C PRO A 30 -3.10 -1.68 -9.75
N SER A 31 -2.53 -0.49 -9.95
CA SER A 31 -1.08 -0.37 -10.20
C SER A 31 -0.29 -0.77 -8.96
N ARG A 32 1.02 -1.05 -9.12
CA ARG A 32 1.92 -1.38 -7.99
C ARG A 32 1.79 -0.40 -6.83
N ASP A 33 1.84 0.89 -7.11
CA ASP A 33 1.70 1.95 -6.10
C ASP A 33 0.32 1.95 -5.44
N ARG A 34 -0.76 1.79 -6.23
CA ARG A 34 -2.13 1.72 -5.69
C ARG A 34 -2.31 0.50 -4.79
N LEU A 35 -1.76 -0.65 -5.18
CA LEU A 35 -1.82 -1.86 -4.38
C LEU A 35 -1.07 -1.69 -3.05
N LEU A 36 0.09 -1.03 -3.08
CA LEU A 36 0.84 -0.68 -1.86
C LEU A 36 0.04 0.27 -0.96
N CYS A 37 -0.63 1.28 -1.50
CA CYS A 37 -1.54 2.14 -0.71
C CYS A 37 -2.66 1.33 -0.04
N ILE A 38 -3.23 0.34 -0.73
CA ILE A 38 -4.25 -0.54 -0.17
C ILE A 38 -3.67 -1.39 0.95
N CYS A 39 -2.49 -1.99 0.75
CA CYS A 39 -1.83 -2.82 1.77
C CYS A 39 -1.50 -2.01 3.03
N VAL A 40 -0.93 -0.81 2.87
CA VAL A 40 -0.66 0.10 3.99
C VAL A 40 -1.96 0.51 4.69
N GLY A 41 -3.01 0.85 3.93
CA GLY A 41 -4.30 1.23 4.48
C GLY A 41 -5.00 0.09 5.23
N LEU A 42 -4.83 -1.16 4.78
CA LEU A 42 -5.31 -2.37 5.44
C LEU A 42 -4.56 -2.67 6.74
N GLY A 43 -3.33 -2.18 6.88
CA GLY A 43 -2.46 -2.51 8.00
C GLY A 43 -2.05 -3.98 8.01
N ILE A 44 -1.83 -4.56 6.83
CA ILE A 44 -1.38 -5.95 6.70
C ILE A 44 0.12 -6.05 6.91
N THR A 45 0.60 -7.27 7.13
CA THR A 45 2.04 -7.53 7.32
C THR A 45 2.83 -7.38 6.02
N LEU A 46 4.16 -7.27 6.15
CA LEU A 46 5.07 -7.23 4.99
C LEU A 46 4.96 -8.50 4.14
N ASP A 47 4.79 -9.67 4.76
CA ASP A 47 4.61 -10.94 4.06
C ASP A 47 3.33 -10.94 3.22
N GLU A 48 2.20 -10.50 3.80
CA GLU A 48 0.94 -10.37 3.08
C GLU A 48 1.02 -9.33 1.95
N THR A 49 1.72 -8.22 2.18
CA THR A 49 1.98 -7.20 1.15
C THR A 49 2.76 -7.79 -0.02
N GLN A 50 3.79 -8.60 0.25
CA GLN A 50 4.55 -9.29 -0.79
C GLN A 50 3.70 -10.31 -1.54
N ARG A 51 2.85 -11.07 -0.84
CA ARG A 51 1.90 -12.00 -1.48
C ARG A 51 0.92 -11.27 -2.40
N MET A 52 0.37 -10.13 -1.95
CA MET A 52 -0.50 -9.26 -2.75
C MET A 52 0.21 -8.79 -4.02
N LEU A 53 1.46 -8.31 -3.91
CA LEU A 53 2.27 -7.90 -5.06
C LEU A 53 2.46 -9.05 -6.05
N THR A 54 2.85 -10.24 -5.57
CA THR A 54 3.04 -11.42 -6.41
C THR A 54 1.74 -11.85 -7.09
N GLN A 55 0.60 -11.84 -6.37
CA GLN A 55 -0.72 -12.14 -6.94
C GLN A 55 -1.15 -11.12 -7.99
N GLY A 56 -0.78 -9.84 -7.81
CA GLY A 56 -1.00 -8.77 -8.79
C GLY A 56 -0.05 -8.81 -9.99
N GLY A 57 0.89 -9.74 -10.05
CA GLY A 57 1.92 -9.82 -11.10
C GLY A 57 3.03 -8.78 -10.96
N TYR A 58 3.18 -8.18 -9.78
CA TYR A 58 4.20 -7.16 -9.49
C TYR A 58 5.41 -7.76 -8.76
N ALA A 59 6.56 -7.15 -8.97
CA ALA A 59 7.76 -7.48 -8.21
C ALA A 59 7.56 -7.16 -6.72
N GLN A 60 8.01 -8.09 -5.87
CA GLN A 60 8.04 -7.92 -4.42
C GLN A 60 8.86 -6.69 -4.02
N LEU A 61 8.63 -6.20 -2.81
CA LEU A 61 9.43 -5.09 -2.26
C LEU A 61 10.86 -5.56 -2.04
N TYR A 62 11.81 -4.90 -2.67
CA TYR A 62 13.22 -5.28 -2.60
C TYR A 62 14.00 -4.30 -1.73
N PRO A 63 14.38 -4.64 -0.48
CA PRO A 63 14.97 -3.68 0.46
C PRO A 63 16.33 -3.10 0.03
N ARG A 64 16.90 -3.53 -1.11
CA ARG A 64 18.09 -2.89 -1.68
C ARG A 64 17.79 -1.56 -2.39
N THR A 65 16.58 -1.36 -2.87
CA THR A 65 16.16 -0.06 -3.42
C THR A 65 15.68 0.82 -2.28
N ARG A 66 16.16 2.07 -2.21
CA ARG A 66 15.77 3.03 -1.15
C ARG A 66 14.25 3.15 -1.04
N ARG A 67 13.58 3.31 -2.17
CA ARG A 67 12.12 3.35 -2.27
C ARG A 67 11.43 2.16 -1.57
N ASP A 68 11.77 0.94 -1.96
CA ASP A 68 11.15 -0.26 -1.39
C ASP A 68 11.56 -0.48 0.07
N ALA A 69 12.75 -0.04 0.50
CA ALA A 69 13.16 -0.07 1.91
C ALA A 69 12.28 0.85 2.77
N ILE A 70 12.01 2.07 2.31
CA ILE A 70 11.12 3.03 2.99
C ILE A 70 9.69 2.47 3.09
N ILE A 71 9.18 1.90 1.99
CA ILE A 71 7.83 1.31 1.96
C ILE A 71 7.77 0.09 2.88
N SER A 72 8.76 -0.80 2.81
CA SER A 72 8.82 -1.99 3.68
C SER A 72 8.89 -1.60 5.15
N TYR A 73 9.70 -0.59 5.48
CA TYR A 73 9.77 -0.04 6.82
C TYR A 73 8.41 0.49 7.29
N GLY A 74 7.72 1.24 6.43
CA GLY A 74 6.38 1.76 6.71
C GLY A 74 5.35 0.67 6.96
N VAL A 75 5.35 -0.38 6.15
CA VAL A 75 4.47 -1.55 6.32
C VAL A 75 4.79 -2.30 7.63
N VAL A 76 6.07 -2.53 7.91
CA VAL A 76 6.49 -3.24 9.14
C VAL A 76 6.10 -2.46 10.41
N HIS A 77 6.26 -1.13 10.40
CA HIS A 77 5.93 -0.27 11.53
C HIS A 77 4.49 0.24 11.52
N GLN A 78 3.67 -0.21 10.56
CA GLN A 78 2.26 0.20 10.42
C GLN A 78 2.10 1.72 10.36
N LEU A 79 3.02 2.40 9.67
CA LEU A 79 2.99 3.84 9.50
C LEU A 79 1.80 4.25 8.62
N PRO A 80 1.17 5.40 8.90
CA PRO A 80 0.15 5.93 8.01
C PRO A 80 0.76 6.26 6.65
N LEU A 81 -0.03 6.12 5.59
CA LEU A 81 0.42 6.33 4.21
C LEU A 81 1.01 7.73 3.98
N GLY A 82 0.49 8.75 4.68
CA GLY A 82 1.06 10.10 4.67
C GLY A 82 2.53 10.12 5.09
N GLU A 83 2.87 9.51 6.22
CA GLU A 83 4.25 9.46 6.70
C GLU A 83 5.19 8.66 5.80
N ILE A 84 4.69 7.59 5.16
CA ILE A 84 5.48 6.85 4.18
C ILE A 84 5.81 7.76 2.99
N ASN A 85 4.85 8.55 2.52
CA ASN A 85 5.09 9.51 1.45
C ASN A 85 6.00 10.66 1.87
N ASP A 86 5.89 11.18 3.09
CA ASP A 86 6.80 12.20 3.60
C ASP A 86 8.24 11.69 3.60
N LYS A 87 8.46 10.43 4.00
CA LYS A 87 9.79 9.79 3.94
C LYS A 87 10.27 9.57 2.51
N LEU A 88 9.39 9.12 1.61
CA LEU A 88 9.73 8.96 0.19
C LEU A 88 10.12 10.32 -0.42
N PHE A 89 9.35 11.36 -0.13
CA PHE A 89 9.61 12.71 -0.61
C PHE A 89 10.92 13.29 -0.05
N ALA A 90 11.19 13.10 1.25
CA ALA A 90 12.44 13.52 1.88
C ALA A 90 13.67 12.86 1.22
N GLU A 91 13.54 11.61 0.78
CA GLU A 91 14.58 10.86 0.10
C GLU A 91 14.62 11.09 -1.43
N GLN A 92 13.84 12.06 -1.94
CA GLN A 92 13.70 12.38 -3.38
C GLN A 92 13.19 11.20 -4.23
N GLU A 93 12.47 10.27 -3.61
CA GLU A 93 11.84 9.13 -4.27
C GLU A 93 10.40 9.46 -4.69
N LYS A 94 9.89 8.72 -5.68
CA LYS A 94 8.51 8.89 -6.15
C LYS A 94 7.51 8.43 -5.07
N THR A 95 6.60 9.32 -4.68
CA THR A 95 5.48 9.02 -3.76
C THR A 95 4.52 7.98 -4.33
N LEU A 96 3.71 7.38 -3.46
CA LEU A 96 2.73 6.34 -3.80
C LEU A 96 1.40 6.93 -4.34
N PHE A 97 1.09 8.18 -4.00
CA PHE A 97 -0.05 8.93 -4.52
C PHE A 97 0.29 10.39 -4.76
#